data_AF-A0A392QLW7-F1
#
_entry.id   AF-A0A392QLW7-F1
#
_cell.length_a   1.000
_cell.length_b   1.000
_cell.length_c   1.000
_cell.angle_alpha   90.00
_cell.angle_beta   90.00
_cell.angle_gamma   90.00
#
_symmetry.space_group_name_H-M   'P 1'
#
loop_
_entity.id
_entity.type
_entity.pdbx_description
1 polymer ?
#
loop_
_entity_poly.entity_id
_entity_poly.type
_entity_poly.pdbx_seq_one_letter_code
_entity_poly.pdbx_strand_id
1 'polypeptide(L)'
;FPSSVKASKPGKCDITPAKGSLTSGKLNLPIDIPDQPQTEVDVNLAANLYTALRMLRTALCREAGEGVMAYHIFGNATLQQISKRLPRTKEELLDINGISK
;
A
#
# COMPACT_ATOMS: atom_id res chain seq x y z
N PHE A 1 52.31 21.01 -9.46
CA PHE A 1 52.95 19.73 -9.83
C PHE A 1 51.86 18.68 -10.05
N PRO A 2 51.68 18.13 -11.26
CA PRO A 2 50.78 17.00 -11.49
C PRO A 2 51.52 15.66 -11.34
N SER A 3 50.85 14.63 -10.84
CA SER A 3 51.32 13.22 -10.82
C SER A 3 50.07 12.34 -10.97
N SER A 4 49.83 11.71 -12.13
CA SER A 4 50.38 10.44 -12.65
C SER A 4 49.66 9.17 -12.14
N VAL A 5 48.71 8.74 -12.97
CA VAL A 5 48.24 7.39 -13.35
C VAL A 5 48.68 6.14 -12.53
N LYS A 6 47.72 5.26 -12.18
CA LYS A 6 47.82 3.81 -12.47
C LYS A 6 46.49 3.05 -12.35
N ALA A 7 46.28 2.14 -13.30
CA ALA A 7 45.12 1.27 -13.51
C ALA A 7 45.25 -0.08 -12.75
N SER A 8 44.12 -0.81 -12.59
CA SER A 8 44.03 -2.28 -12.79
C SER A 8 42.57 -2.77 -12.76
N LYS A 9 42.28 -3.73 -13.65
CA LYS A 9 40.97 -4.35 -13.95
C LYS A 9 40.73 -5.62 -13.06
N PRO A 10 39.89 -6.62 -13.44
CA PRO A 10 38.63 -6.97 -12.77
C PRO A 10 38.70 -8.31 -12.00
N GLY A 11 37.92 -8.45 -10.93
CA GLY A 11 37.73 -9.73 -10.25
C GLY A 11 36.41 -10.39 -10.69
N LYS A 12 36.50 -11.54 -11.36
CA LYS A 12 35.38 -12.42 -11.68
C LYS A 12 35.52 -13.66 -10.80
N CYS A 13 34.49 -14.01 -10.02
CA CYS A 13 34.34 -15.33 -9.40
C CYS A 13 32.92 -15.83 -9.67
N ASP A 14 32.83 -16.80 -10.56
CA ASP A 14 31.69 -17.69 -10.77
C ASP A 14 31.77 -18.83 -9.73
N ILE A 15 30.71 -19.12 -8.97
CA ILE A 15 30.36 -20.45 -8.38
C ILE A 15 28.83 -20.50 -8.15
N THR A 16 28.15 -21.35 -8.93
CA THR A 16 26.77 -21.90 -8.78
C THR A 16 26.69 -22.83 -7.55
N PRO A 17 25.60 -23.58 -7.24
CA PRO A 17 24.14 -23.39 -7.28
C PRO A 17 23.50 -23.71 -5.90
N ALA A 18 22.61 -22.88 -5.36
CA ALA A 18 21.80 -23.26 -4.19
C ALA A 18 20.31 -23.07 -4.46
N LYS A 19 19.58 -24.17 -4.33
CA LYS A 19 18.15 -24.31 -4.53
C LYS A 19 17.40 -23.45 -3.52
N GLY A 20 16.43 -22.67 -4.00
CA GLY A 20 15.57 -21.86 -3.16
C GLY A 20 14.32 -21.43 -3.92
N SER A 21 13.50 -22.40 -4.31
CA SER A 21 12.14 -22.15 -4.79
C SER A 21 11.31 -21.63 -3.63
N LEU A 22 11.24 -20.32 -3.46
CA LEU A 22 10.29 -19.68 -2.55
C LEU A 22 8.94 -19.59 -3.25
N THR A 23 8.19 -20.70 -3.24
CA THR A 23 6.73 -20.60 -3.38
C THR A 23 6.23 -19.91 -2.12
N SER A 24 6.04 -18.59 -2.20
CA SER A 24 5.29 -17.84 -1.20
C SER A 24 3.85 -18.36 -1.24
N GLY A 25 3.59 -19.41 -0.47
CA GLY A 25 2.26 -19.77 -0.06
C GLY A 25 1.74 -18.62 0.80
N LYS A 26 0.82 -17.84 0.24
CA LYS A 26 -0.07 -17.01 1.04
C LYS A 26 -1.34 -17.82 1.19
N LEU A 27 -1.30 -18.58 2.27
CA LEU A 27 -2.38 -19.34 2.90
C LEU A 27 -3.65 -18.48 2.93
N ASN A 28 -4.54 -18.71 1.96
CA ASN A 28 -5.96 -18.48 2.17
C ASN A 28 -6.39 -19.50 3.23
N LEU A 29 -6.83 -19.01 4.39
CA LEU A 29 -7.48 -19.86 5.38
C LEU A 29 -8.74 -20.49 4.76
N PRO A 30 -8.89 -21.82 4.73
CA PRO A 30 -10.19 -22.43 4.58
C PRO A 30 -10.80 -22.50 5.99
N ILE A 31 -11.49 -21.44 6.41
CA ILE A 31 -12.37 -21.53 7.58
C ILE A 31 -13.67 -22.17 7.10
N ASP A 32 -13.73 -23.49 7.30
CA ASP A 32 -14.94 -24.29 7.22
C ASP A 32 -15.72 -24.09 8.53
N ILE A 33 -16.66 -23.12 8.54
CA ILE A 33 -17.73 -23.00 9.52
C ILE A 33 -19.00 -22.55 8.76
N PRO A 34 -20.13 -23.26 8.88
CA PRO A 34 -21.32 -23.04 8.07
C PRO A 34 -22.09 -21.81 8.55
N ASP A 35 -22.45 -20.95 7.58
CA ASP A 35 -23.66 -20.13 7.52
C ASP A 35 -23.85 -19.09 8.65
N GLN A 36 -23.36 -17.83 8.46
CA GLN A 36 -23.85 -16.53 9.01
C GLN A 36 -22.95 -15.35 8.52
N PRO A 37 -23.41 -14.08 8.48
CA PRO A 37 -23.18 -13.13 7.39
C PRO A 37 -21.80 -12.45 7.41
N GLN A 38 -20.82 -13.06 6.77
CA GLN A 38 -19.50 -12.43 6.54
C GLN A 38 -19.61 -11.08 5.81
N THR A 39 -20.66 -10.87 5.02
CA THR A 39 -20.92 -9.62 4.30
C THR A 39 -21.34 -8.47 5.23
N GLU A 40 -22.05 -8.74 6.33
CA GLU A 40 -22.56 -7.68 7.21
C GLU A 40 -21.46 -7.06 8.07
N VAL A 41 -20.54 -7.89 8.57
CA VAL A 41 -19.37 -7.43 9.34
C VAL A 41 -18.45 -6.56 8.46
N ASP A 42 -18.26 -6.96 7.20
CA ASP A 42 -17.42 -6.23 6.25
C ASP A 42 -18.03 -4.87 5.85
N VAL A 43 -19.35 -4.80 5.68
CA VAL A 43 -20.07 -3.54 5.40
C VAL A 43 -19.92 -2.54 6.55
N ASN A 44 -20.06 -3.00 7.79
CA ASN A 44 -19.88 -2.15 8.97
C ASN A 44 -18.43 -1.67 9.11
N LEU A 45 -17.46 -2.56 8.86
CA LEU A 45 -16.05 -2.20 8.89
C LEU A 45 -15.71 -1.14 7.83
N ALA A 46 -16.19 -1.33 6.60
CA ALA A 46 -16.00 -0.36 5.52
C ALA A 46 -16.63 1.00 5.83
N ALA A 47 -17.81 1.03 6.45
CA ALA A 47 -18.48 2.27 6.88
C ALA A 47 -17.69 3.01 7.98
N ASN A 48 -17.18 2.26 8.97
CA ASN A 48 -16.35 2.81 10.03
C ASN A 48 -15.03 3.36 9.47
N LEU A 49 -14.38 2.62 8.56
CA LEU A 49 -13.15 3.04 7.91
C LEU A 49 -13.35 4.29 7.06
N TYR A 50 -14.44 4.37 6.29
CA TYR A 50 -14.78 5.56 5.52
C TYR A 50 -14.94 6.79 6.42
N THR A 51 -15.61 6.63 7.57
CA THR A 51 -15.79 7.71 8.55
C THR A 51 -14.45 8.16 9.13
N ALA A 52 -13.60 7.22 9.55
CA ALA A 52 -12.27 7.51 10.06
C ALA A 52 -11.39 8.24 9.02
N LEU A 53 -11.42 7.80 7.77
CA LEU A 53 -10.70 8.46 6.67
C LEU A 53 -11.20 9.88 6.40
N ARG A 54 -12.52 10.13 6.48
CA ARG A 54 -13.07 11.50 6.37
C ARG A 54 -12.59 12.39 7.51
N MET A 55 -12.52 11.87 8.72
CA MET A 55 -12.01 12.61 9.88
C MET A 55 -10.53 12.94 9.69
N LEU A 56 -9.70 11.95 9.33
CA LEU A 56 -8.29 12.14 9.04
C LEU A 56 -8.06 13.18 7.94
N ARG A 57 -8.81 13.09 6.83
CA ARG A 57 -8.75 14.07 5.74
C ARG A 57 -9.08 15.48 6.22
N THR A 58 -10.06 15.61 7.11
CA THR A 58 -10.44 16.92 7.68
C THR A 58 -9.34 17.46 8.58
N ALA A 59 -8.68 16.61 9.37
CA ALA A 59 -7.55 17.00 10.21
C ALA A 59 -6.36 17.49 9.35
N LEU A 60 -5.99 16.72 8.32
CA LEU A 60 -4.92 17.10 7.38
C LEU A 60 -5.26 18.37 6.60
N CYS A 61 -6.53 18.56 6.22
CA CYS A 61 -6.98 19.79 5.56
C CYS A 61 -6.84 21.02 6.45
N ARG A 62 -7.07 20.89 7.75
CA ARG A 62 -6.86 21.97 8.73
C ARG A 62 -5.38 22.28 8.92
N GLU A 63 -4.53 21.25 8.91
CA GLU A 63 -3.08 21.40 9.02
C GLU A 63 -2.45 22.06 7.79
N ALA A 64 -2.99 21.81 6.59
CA ALA A 64 -2.45 22.33 5.34
C ALA A 64 -2.61 23.86 5.16
N GLY A 65 -3.48 24.52 5.93
CA GLY A 65 -3.68 25.98 5.91
C GLY A 65 -4.76 26.47 4.93
N GLU A 66 -4.76 27.78 4.67
CA GLU A 66 -5.80 28.45 3.87
C GLU A 66 -5.77 28.02 2.39
N GLY A 67 -6.95 27.96 1.75
CA GLY A 67 -7.09 27.61 0.34
C GLY A 67 -7.04 26.11 0.02
N VAL A 68 -6.66 25.26 0.97
CA VAL A 68 -6.72 23.80 0.80
C VAL A 68 -8.09 23.29 1.23
N MET A 69 -8.81 22.66 0.29
CA MET A 69 -10.07 21.99 0.56
C MET A 69 -9.84 20.49 0.69
N ALA A 70 -10.71 19.82 1.47
CA ALA A 70 -10.54 18.41 1.78
C ALA A 70 -10.41 17.51 0.53
N TYR A 71 -11.11 17.85 -0.56
CA TYR A 71 -11.06 17.07 -1.80
C TYR A 71 -9.71 17.15 -2.54
N HIS A 72 -8.87 18.16 -2.25
CA HIS A 72 -7.50 18.23 -2.79
C HIS A 72 -6.58 17.16 -2.19
N ILE A 73 -6.90 16.66 -0.99
CA ILE A 73 -6.15 15.57 -0.37
C ILE A 73 -6.62 14.25 -0.98
N PHE A 74 -7.91 13.93 -0.80
CA PHE A 74 -8.55 12.79 -1.46
C PHE A 74 -10.04 13.06 -1.68
N GLY A 75 -10.52 12.78 -2.89
CA GLY A 75 -11.95 12.81 -3.21
C GLY A 75 -12.74 11.75 -2.45
N ASN A 76 -14.07 11.94 -2.32
CA ASN A 76 -14.93 10.97 -1.65
C ASN A 76 -14.91 9.60 -2.35
N ALA A 77 -14.82 9.58 -3.68
CA ALA A 77 -14.74 8.35 -4.47
C ALA A 77 -13.51 7.51 -4.08
N THR A 78 -12.33 8.15 -3.97
CA THR A 78 -11.10 7.49 -3.54
C THR A 78 -11.21 6.96 -2.11
N LEU A 79 -11.74 7.74 -1.17
CA LEU A 79 -11.97 7.27 0.21
C LEU A 79 -12.91 6.06 0.28
N GLN A 80 -13.96 6.04 -0.54
CA GLN A 80 -14.88 4.89 -0.64
C GLN A 80 -14.21 3.66 -1.25
N GLN A 81 -13.30 3.84 -2.21
CA GLN A 81 -12.55 2.72 -2.76
C GLN A 81 -11.57 2.14 -1.74
N ILE A 82 -10.85 3.00 -1.00
CA ILE A 82 -9.98 2.57 0.10
C ILE A 82 -10.79 1.80 1.14
N SER A 83 -11.96 2.32 1.52
CA SER A 83 -12.78 1.66 2.56
C SER A 83 -13.35 0.31 2.13
N LYS A 84 -13.61 0.12 0.82
CA LYS A 84 -14.10 -1.14 0.26
C LYS A 84 -13.00 -2.17 -0.02
N ARG A 85 -11.80 -1.72 -0.36
CA ARG A 85 -10.67 -2.60 -0.71
C ARG A 85 -9.79 -2.95 0.49
N LEU A 86 -9.82 -2.13 1.55
CA LEU A 86 -9.00 -2.25 2.76
C LEU A 86 -7.51 -2.54 2.46
N PRO A 87 -6.84 -1.70 1.64
CA PRO A 87 -5.44 -1.91 1.29
C PRO A 87 -4.57 -1.93 2.55
N ARG A 88 -3.76 -2.97 2.70
CA ARG A 88 -2.82 -3.13 3.84
C ARG A 88 -1.37 -2.93 3.44
N THR A 89 -1.09 -2.85 2.15
CA THR A 89 0.24 -2.61 1.61
C THR A 89 0.27 -1.32 0.78
N LYS A 90 1.46 -0.77 0.59
CA LYS A 90 1.63 0.44 -0.22
C LYS A 90 1.25 0.17 -1.67
N GLU A 91 1.58 -1.03 -2.15
CA GLU A 91 1.29 -1.50 -3.51
C GLU A 91 -0.22 -1.57 -3.74
N GLU A 92 -0.97 -2.17 -2.81
CA GLU A 92 -2.43 -2.20 -2.87
C GLU A 92 -3.07 -0.80 -2.82
N LEU A 93 -2.46 0.14 -2.10
CA LEU A 93 -2.94 1.51 -2.04
C LEU A 93 -2.71 2.24 -3.36
N LEU A 94 -1.54 2.04 -4.00
CA LEU A 94 -1.21 2.65 -5.30
C LEU A 94 -2.10 2.14 -6.44
N ASP A 95 -2.69 0.96 -6.31
CA ASP A 95 -3.66 0.41 -7.27
C ASP A 95 -5.03 1.13 -7.22
N ILE A 96 -5.28 1.99 -6.22
CA ILE A 96 -6.54 2.74 -6.12
C ILE A 96 -6.53 3.97 -7.02
N ASN A 97 -7.60 4.14 -7.79
CA ASN A 97 -7.73 5.28 -8.70
C ASN A 97 -7.68 6.62 -7.96
N GLY A 98 -6.88 7.55 -8.50
CA GLY A 98 -6.66 8.87 -7.92
C GLY A 98 -5.53 8.92 -6.88
N ILE A 99 -4.72 7.86 -6.75
CA ILE A 99 -3.49 7.86 -5.95
C ILE A 99 -2.28 7.78 -6.89
N SER A 100 -1.31 8.66 -6.68
CA SER A 100 -0.05 8.72 -7.44
C SER A 100 1.16 8.43 -6.55
N LYS A 101 2.29 8.04 -7.16
CA LYS A 101 3.53 7.62 -6.49
C LYS A 101 4.32 8.77 -5.86
#